data_AF-A0A3A6WAF7-F1
#
_entry.id   AF-A0A3A6WAF7-F1
#
_cell.length_a   1.000
_cell.length_b   1.000
_cell.length_c   1.000
_cell.angle_alpha   90.00
_cell.angle_beta   90.00
_cell.angle_gamma   90.00
#
_symmetry.space_group_name_H-M   'P 1'
#
loop_
_entity.id
_entity.type
_entity.pdbx_description
1 polymer ?
#
loop_
_entity_poly.entity_id
_entity_poly.type
_entity_poly.pdbx_seq_one_letter_code
_entity_poly.pdbx_strand_id
1 'polypeptide(L)'
;MDIQQIETDLSNKLSKKRFIHTLGVVESAIYLAKKYGANVEDARLAAMLHDCAKELPLLEMQDLVADLACDVDMLHSGALLHGLAGMVLANTHYGITNRQVLEAIRVHTTGKVGMSKLDKVIFLADYIEPNRNFPGVNDIRAAAEQSLDAGVLCGFDMTIRHLIDSNDTIYPLTIISRNDLIQHMKKGGA
;
A
#
# COMPACT_ATOMS: atom_id res chain seq x y z
N MET A 1 -4.91 -20.51 0.22
CA MET A 1 -3.51 -21.00 0.30
C MET A 1 -2.93 -20.59 1.65
N ASP A 2 -1.92 -21.28 2.17
CA ASP A 2 -1.16 -20.79 3.32
C ASP A 2 -0.11 -19.75 2.90
N ILE A 3 0.49 -19.04 3.85
CA ILE A 3 1.43 -17.95 3.55
C ILE A 3 2.73 -18.42 2.90
N GLN A 4 3.14 -19.67 3.13
CA GLN A 4 4.37 -20.22 2.56
C GLN A 4 4.16 -20.61 1.09
N GLN A 5 2.98 -21.12 0.77
CA GLN A 5 2.52 -21.33 -0.61
C GLN A 5 2.40 -20.00 -1.37
N ILE A 6 1.85 -18.96 -0.73
CA ILE A 6 1.75 -17.61 -1.32
C ILE A 6 3.15 -17.05 -1.62
N GLU A 7 4.07 -17.11 -0.66
CA GLU A 7 5.43 -16.62 -0.82
C GLU A 7 6.16 -17.34 -1.97
N THR A 8 6.01 -18.67 -2.05
CA THR A 8 6.60 -19.48 -3.13
C THR A 8 6.04 -19.06 -4.49
N ASP A 9 4.73 -18.90 -4.63
CA ASP A 9 4.09 -18.48 -5.87
C ASP A 9 4.56 -17.07 -6.30
N LEU A 10 4.60 -16.12 -5.37
CA LEU A 10 5.07 -14.76 -5.64
C LEU A 10 6.55 -14.73 -6.04
N SER A 11 7.40 -15.57 -5.44
CA SER A 11 8.82 -15.66 -5.79
C SER A 11 9.06 -16.11 -7.25
N ASN A 12 8.10 -16.84 -7.83
CA ASN A 12 8.15 -17.30 -9.22
C ASN A 12 7.55 -16.29 -10.20
N LYS A 13 6.58 -15.48 -9.75
CA LYS A 13 5.84 -14.53 -10.59
C LYS A 13 6.46 -13.14 -10.63
N LEU A 14 6.98 -12.66 -9.50
CA LEU A 14 7.57 -11.33 -9.37
C LEU A 14 9.04 -11.36 -9.77
N SER A 15 9.51 -10.26 -10.35
CA SER A 15 10.93 -10.03 -10.53
C SER A 15 11.67 -10.11 -9.20
N LYS A 16 12.93 -10.56 -9.22
CA LYS A 16 13.76 -10.66 -8.00
C LYS A 16 13.78 -9.35 -7.20
N LYS A 17 13.83 -8.20 -7.89
CA LYS A 17 13.81 -6.88 -7.25
C LYS A 17 12.50 -6.64 -6.51
N ARG A 18 11.36 -6.94 -7.15
CA ARG A 18 10.03 -6.75 -6.56
C ARG A 18 9.78 -7.72 -5.41
N PHE A 19 10.22 -8.96 -5.54
CA PHE A 19 10.09 -9.93 -4.45
C PHE A 19 10.91 -9.52 -3.21
N ILE A 20 12.14 -9.04 -3.39
CA ILE A 20 12.95 -8.49 -2.28
C ILE A 20 12.25 -7.29 -1.63
N HIS A 21 11.69 -6.38 -2.43
CA HIS A 21 10.85 -5.28 -1.95
C HIS A 21 9.70 -5.81 -1.08
N THR A 22 8.91 -6.77 -1.58
CA THR A 22 7.81 -7.38 -0.84
C THR A 22 8.25 -7.94 0.50
N LEU A 23 9.38 -8.64 0.57
CA LEU A 23 9.91 -9.16 1.83
C LEU A 23 10.29 -8.04 2.82
N GLY A 24 10.87 -6.94 2.31
CA GLY A 24 11.14 -5.75 3.12
C GLY A 24 9.86 -5.07 3.65
N VAL A 25 8.81 -5.00 2.82
CA VAL A 25 7.49 -4.50 3.24
C VAL A 25 6.89 -5.39 4.32
N VAL A 26 7.02 -6.72 4.20
CA VAL A 26 6.58 -7.67 5.23
C VAL A 26 7.30 -7.42 6.56
N GLU A 27 8.62 -7.28 6.55
CA GLU A 27 9.40 -6.96 7.75
C GLU A 27 8.92 -5.65 8.40
N SER A 28 8.77 -4.61 7.60
CA SER A 28 8.36 -3.27 8.06
C SER A 28 6.93 -3.25 8.57
N ALA A 29 6.01 -3.97 7.91
CA ALA A 29 4.62 -4.07 8.33
C ALA A 29 4.49 -4.82 9.66
N ILE A 30 5.25 -5.91 9.86
CA ILE A 30 5.29 -6.62 11.15
C ILE A 30 5.81 -5.70 12.26
N TYR A 31 6.89 -4.96 11.98
CA TYR A 31 7.45 -3.99 12.93
C TYR A 31 6.43 -2.92 13.32
N LEU A 32 5.83 -2.24 12.33
CA LEU A 32 4.83 -1.19 12.55
C LEU A 32 3.57 -1.73 13.25
N ALA A 33 3.11 -2.93 12.88
CA ALA A 33 1.94 -3.57 13.50
C ALA A 33 2.18 -3.83 15.00
N LYS A 34 3.35 -4.36 15.36
CA LYS A 34 3.75 -4.55 16.76
C LYS A 34 3.83 -3.22 17.50
N LYS A 35 4.47 -2.21 16.90
CA LYS A 35 4.67 -0.90 17.52
C LYS A 35 3.37 -0.15 17.78
N TYR A 36 2.43 -0.19 16.85
CA TYR A 36 1.19 0.61 16.90
C TYR A 36 -0.07 -0.20 17.24
N GLY A 37 0.08 -1.50 17.51
CA GLY A 37 -1.01 -2.38 17.92
C GLY A 37 -2.02 -2.66 16.80
N ALA A 38 -1.53 -3.01 15.62
CA ALA A 38 -2.32 -3.64 14.57
C ALA A 38 -2.19 -5.18 14.65
N ASN A 39 -3.09 -5.92 14.01
CA ASN A 39 -2.97 -7.37 13.93
C ASN A 39 -1.74 -7.73 13.06
N VAL A 40 -0.78 -8.44 13.66
CA VAL A 40 0.50 -8.78 13.03
C VAL A 40 0.34 -9.75 11.86
N GLU A 41 -0.55 -10.74 11.98
CA GLU A 41 -0.77 -11.73 10.91
C GLU A 41 -1.50 -11.09 9.72
N ASP A 42 -2.47 -10.22 9.98
CA ASP A 42 -3.14 -9.46 8.92
C ASP A 42 -2.17 -8.50 8.22
N ALA A 43 -1.29 -7.83 8.98
CA ALA A 43 -0.25 -6.96 8.43
C ALA A 43 0.75 -7.73 7.57
N ARG A 44 1.22 -8.89 8.06
CA ARG A 44 2.11 -9.77 7.32
C ARG A 44 1.49 -10.25 6.01
N LEU A 45 0.23 -10.68 6.05
CA LEU A 45 -0.48 -11.18 4.88
C LEU A 45 -0.76 -10.08 3.84
N ALA A 46 -1.24 -8.92 4.30
CA ALA A 46 -1.49 -7.79 3.41
C ALA A 46 -0.19 -7.28 2.77
N ALA A 47 0.91 -7.21 3.53
CA ALA A 47 2.22 -6.83 3.02
C ALA A 47 2.75 -7.82 1.98
N MET A 48 2.57 -9.13 2.21
CA MET A 48 3.01 -10.16 1.24
C MET A 48 2.29 -9.99 -0.11
N LEU A 49 1.03 -9.59 -0.10
CA LEU A 49 0.18 -9.52 -1.30
C LEU A 49 0.00 -8.11 -1.88
N HIS A 50 0.51 -7.04 -1.25
CA HIS A 50 0.23 -5.66 -1.66
C HIS A 50 0.53 -5.37 -3.14
N ASP A 51 1.63 -5.96 -3.64
CA ASP A 51 2.14 -5.80 -5.00
C ASP A 51 1.92 -7.05 -5.86
N CYS A 52 1.04 -7.98 -5.49
CA CYS A 52 0.85 -9.26 -6.21
C CYS A 52 0.39 -9.08 -7.67
N ALA A 53 -0.23 -7.94 -8.00
CA ALA A 53 -0.61 -7.58 -9.36
C ALA A 53 0.36 -6.58 -10.03
N LYS A 54 1.44 -6.16 -9.36
CA LYS A 54 2.25 -4.99 -9.80
C LYS A 54 2.92 -5.16 -11.15
N GLU A 55 3.27 -6.39 -11.51
CA GLU A 55 3.98 -6.74 -12.74
C GLU A 55 3.07 -7.39 -13.80
N LEU A 56 1.76 -7.43 -13.57
CA LEU A 56 0.81 -7.86 -14.60
C LEU A 56 0.74 -6.81 -15.73
N PRO A 57 0.49 -7.24 -16.98
CA PRO A 57 0.12 -6.32 -18.04
C PRO A 57 -1.13 -5.50 -17.67
N LEU A 58 -1.19 -4.24 -18.11
CA LEU A 58 -2.32 -3.35 -17.82
C LEU A 58 -3.66 -3.97 -18.24
N LEU A 59 -3.71 -4.63 -19.39
CA LEU A 59 -4.92 -5.28 -19.89
C LEU A 59 -5.41 -6.38 -18.94
N GLU A 60 -4.50 -7.20 -18.40
CA GLU A 60 -4.88 -8.23 -17.41
C GLU A 60 -5.37 -7.60 -16.11
N MET A 61 -4.79 -6.48 -15.68
CA MET A 61 -5.31 -5.74 -14.53
C MET A 61 -6.72 -5.19 -14.79
N GLN A 62 -6.98 -4.69 -15.99
CA GLN A 62 -8.30 -4.18 -16.40
C GLN A 62 -9.34 -5.31 -16.42
N ASP A 63 -8.97 -6.49 -16.94
CA ASP A 63 -9.83 -7.67 -16.95
C ASP A 63 -10.18 -8.12 -15.52
N LEU A 64 -9.22 -8.09 -14.59
CA LEU A 64 -9.45 -8.43 -13.19
C LEU A 64 -10.47 -7.49 -12.52
N VAL A 65 -10.54 -6.22 -12.91
CA VAL A 65 -11.41 -5.23 -12.27
C VAL A 65 -12.67 -4.91 -13.07
N ALA A 66 -12.94 -5.62 -14.17
CA ALA A 66 -13.99 -5.26 -15.14
C ALA A 66 -15.39 -5.13 -14.51
N ASP A 67 -15.69 -5.92 -13.48
CA ASP A 67 -16.98 -5.91 -12.77
C ASP A 67 -17.03 -4.92 -11.58
N LEU A 68 -15.97 -4.15 -11.36
CA LEU A 68 -15.86 -3.20 -10.26
C LEU A 68 -15.99 -1.76 -10.75
N ALA A 69 -16.52 -0.91 -9.88
CA ALA A 69 -16.46 0.53 -10.10
C ALA A 69 -15.00 1.01 -10.02
N CYS A 70 -14.48 1.49 -11.14
CA CYS A 70 -13.15 2.06 -11.27
C CYS A 70 -13.24 3.30 -12.16
N ASP A 71 -12.67 4.42 -11.73
CA ASP A 71 -12.66 5.63 -12.56
C ASP A 71 -11.63 5.52 -13.70
N VAL A 72 -11.81 6.38 -14.70
CA VAL A 72 -11.02 6.35 -15.94
C VAL A 72 -9.53 6.60 -15.71
N ASP A 73 -9.15 7.42 -14.72
CA ASP A 73 -7.76 7.76 -14.46
C ASP A 73 -7.03 6.56 -13.85
N MET A 74 -7.68 5.86 -12.92
CA MET A 74 -7.17 4.62 -12.36
C MET A 74 -7.12 3.50 -13.41
N LEU A 75 -8.19 3.33 -14.20
CA LEU A 75 -8.32 2.23 -15.18
C LEU A 75 -7.20 2.23 -16.24
N HIS A 76 -6.65 3.40 -16.57
CA HIS A 76 -5.59 3.54 -17.58
C HIS A 76 -4.18 3.67 -17.00
N SER A 77 -4.02 3.54 -15.68
CA SER A 77 -2.73 3.65 -15.00
C SER A 77 -2.38 2.37 -14.24
N GLY A 78 -1.46 1.57 -14.76
CA GLY A 78 -1.00 0.35 -14.07
C GLY A 78 -0.40 0.64 -12.69
N ALA A 79 0.12 1.85 -12.47
CA ALA A 79 0.63 2.27 -11.16
C ALA A 79 -0.46 2.55 -10.12
N LEU A 80 -1.66 2.95 -10.56
CA LEU A 80 -2.82 3.15 -9.68
C LEU A 80 -3.64 1.86 -9.56
N LEU A 81 -3.84 1.17 -10.70
CA LEU A 81 -4.74 0.03 -10.82
C LEU A 81 -4.26 -1.20 -10.07
N HIS A 82 -2.94 -1.38 -9.91
CA HIS A 82 -2.41 -2.62 -9.33
C HIS A 82 -2.85 -2.87 -7.88
N GLY A 83 -3.18 -1.82 -7.11
CA GLY A 83 -3.76 -2.00 -5.78
C GLY A 83 -5.14 -2.65 -5.84
N LEU A 84 -6.01 -2.15 -6.74
CA LEU A 84 -7.35 -2.69 -6.93
C LEU A 84 -7.32 -4.09 -7.57
N ALA A 85 -6.51 -4.28 -8.61
CA ALA A 85 -6.31 -5.58 -9.24
C ALA A 85 -5.68 -6.58 -8.26
N GLY A 86 -4.74 -6.15 -7.43
CA GLY A 86 -4.10 -6.96 -6.39
C GLY A 86 -5.09 -7.41 -5.31
N MET A 87 -6.03 -6.54 -4.92
CA MET A 87 -7.14 -6.93 -4.03
C MET A 87 -7.99 -8.03 -4.67
N VAL A 88 -8.37 -7.89 -5.94
CA VAL A 88 -9.16 -8.93 -6.64
C VAL A 88 -8.37 -10.24 -6.71
N LEU A 89 -7.11 -10.19 -7.13
CA LEU A 89 -6.25 -11.36 -7.25
C LEU A 89 -6.02 -12.05 -5.90
N ALA A 90 -5.80 -11.28 -4.83
CA ALA A 90 -5.74 -11.78 -3.46
C ALA A 90 -7.00 -12.57 -3.06
N ASN A 91 -8.18 -12.08 -3.46
CA ASN A 91 -9.43 -12.75 -3.16
C ASN A 91 -9.64 -14.00 -4.03
N THR A 92 -9.52 -13.89 -5.35
CA THR A 92 -9.92 -14.93 -6.30
C THR A 92 -8.88 -16.03 -6.47
N HIS A 93 -7.59 -15.69 -6.46
CA HIS A 93 -6.50 -16.64 -6.69
C HIS A 93 -5.93 -17.18 -5.38
N TYR A 94 -5.61 -16.29 -4.43
CA TYR A 94 -4.97 -16.69 -3.17
C TYR A 94 -5.98 -17.12 -2.08
N GLY A 95 -7.27 -16.85 -2.30
CA GLY A 95 -8.37 -17.27 -1.43
C GLY A 95 -8.51 -16.42 -0.16
N ILE A 96 -8.03 -15.18 -0.18
CA ILE A 96 -8.10 -14.30 1.00
C ILE A 96 -9.51 -13.72 1.14
N THR A 97 -10.11 -13.91 2.32
CA THR A 97 -11.48 -13.46 2.63
C THR A 97 -11.55 -12.37 3.68
N ASN A 98 -10.45 -12.09 4.39
CA ASN A 98 -10.41 -11.01 5.38
C ASN A 98 -10.51 -9.66 4.67
N ARG A 99 -11.65 -8.99 4.85
CA ARG A 99 -11.94 -7.69 4.22
C ARG A 99 -10.95 -6.59 4.60
N GLN A 100 -10.38 -6.61 5.81
CA GLN A 100 -9.39 -5.62 6.23
C GLN A 100 -8.07 -5.80 5.49
N VAL A 101 -7.63 -7.04 5.27
CA VAL A 101 -6.44 -7.36 4.48
C VAL A 101 -6.62 -6.96 3.03
N LEU A 102 -7.75 -7.35 2.43
CA LEU A 102 -8.09 -6.98 1.05
C LEU A 102 -8.13 -5.47 0.86
N GLU A 103 -8.74 -4.75 1.80
CA GLU A 103 -8.83 -3.30 1.74
C GLU A 103 -7.46 -2.63 1.88
N ALA A 104 -6.60 -3.11 2.78
CA ALA A 104 -5.25 -2.59 2.94
C ALA A 104 -4.40 -2.77 1.67
N ILE A 105 -4.56 -3.91 0.96
CA ILE A 105 -3.97 -4.12 -0.37
C ILE A 105 -4.55 -3.11 -1.37
N ARG A 106 -5.87 -2.92 -1.39
CA ARG A 106 -6.54 -2.02 -2.34
C ARG A 106 -6.03 -0.58 -2.26
N VAL A 107 -5.80 -0.09 -1.05
CA VAL A 107 -5.53 1.34 -0.80
C VAL A 107 -4.06 1.68 -0.54
N HIS A 108 -3.13 0.73 -0.64
CA HIS A 108 -1.73 0.99 -0.28
C HIS A 108 -1.05 2.07 -1.12
N THR A 109 -1.53 2.34 -2.35
CA THR A 109 -0.96 3.35 -3.25
C THR A 109 -1.48 4.77 -2.99
N THR A 110 -2.79 4.90 -2.83
CA THR A 110 -3.51 6.19 -2.86
C THR A 110 -4.10 6.58 -1.50
N GLY A 111 -4.16 5.63 -0.57
CA GLY A 111 -4.92 5.77 0.66
C GLY A 111 -6.42 5.81 0.43
N LYS A 112 -7.15 6.16 1.49
CA LYS A 112 -8.58 6.51 1.44
C LYS A 112 -8.95 7.43 2.60
N VAL A 113 -10.16 7.99 2.54
CA VAL A 113 -10.80 8.57 3.73
C VAL A 113 -11.02 7.47 4.77
N GLY A 114 -10.69 7.76 6.03
CA GLY A 114 -10.88 6.83 7.13
C GLY A 114 -10.01 5.59 7.04
N MET A 115 -8.74 5.74 6.65
CA MET A 115 -7.79 4.63 6.66
C MET A 115 -7.75 3.95 8.03
N SER A 116 -7.93 2.63 8.00
CA SER A 116 -7.76 1.79 9.17
C SER A 116 -6.30 1.80 9.62
N LYS A 117 -6.06 1.30 10.85
CA LYS A 117 -4.68 1.13 11.33
C LYS A 117 -3.89 0.19 10.41
N LEU A 118 -4.51 -0.88 9.90
CA LEU A 118 -3.86 -1.81 8.98
C LEU A 118 -3.53 -1.12 7.65
N ASP A 119 -4.45 -0.32 7.10
CA ASP A 119 -4.25 0.42 5.85
C ASP A 119 -3.02 1.34 5.99
N LYS A 120 -2.94 2.08 7.11
CA LYS A 120 -1.80 2.96 7.43
C LYS A 120 -0.50 2.18 7.58
N VAL A 121 -0.53 1.00 8.20
CA VAL A 121 0.65 0.13 8.35
C VAL A 121 1.18 -0.32 6.99
N ILE A 122 0.31 -0.81 6.10
CA ILE A 122 0.72 -1.30 4.77
C ILE A 122 1.18 -0.15 3.88
N PHE A 123 0.43 0.96 3.86
CA PHE A 123 0.84 2.17 3.17
C PHE A 123 2.24 2.58 3.60
N LEU A 124 2.48 2.76 4.91
CA LEU A 124 3.77 3.24 5.41
C LEU A 124 4.91 2.24 5.20
N ALA A 125 4.65 0.94 5.40
CA ALA A 125 5.63 -0.12 5.19
C ALA A 125 6.22 -0.11 3.77
N ASP A 126 5.38 0.13 2.75
CA ASP A 126 5.82 0.21 1.35
C ASP A 126 6.84 1.34 1.09
N TYR A 127 6.74 2.45 1.84
CA TYR A 127 7.67 3.58 1.74
C TYR A 127 8.95 3.40 2.55
N ILE A 128 8.87 2.75 3.72
CA ILE A 128 9.99 2.75 4.67
C ILE A 128 10.86 1.50 4.62
N GLU A 129 10.46 0.48 3.83
CA GLU A 129 11.14 -0.80 3.82
C GLU A 129 12.66 -0.69 3.56
N PRO A 130 13.48 -1.61 4.10
CA PRO A 130 14.93 -1.42 4.18
C PRO A 130 15.62 -1.22 2.83
N ASN A 131 15.06 -1.75 1.74
CA ASN A 131 15.63 -1.65 0.40
C ASN A 131 15.25 -0.34 -0.32
N ARG A 132 14.34 0.47 0.24
CA ARG A 132 14.03 1.79 -0.31
C ARG A 132 15.19 2.74 -0.09
N ASN A 133 15.62 3.34 -1.19
CA ASN A 133 16.64 4.38 -1.22
C ASN A 133 16.21 5.48 -2.20
N PHE A 134 15.59 6.53 -1.66
CA PHE A 134 15.18 7.72 -2.41
C PHE A 134 15.27 8.97 -1.52
N PRO A 135 15.40 10.19 -2.10
CA PRO A 135 15.45 11.42 -1.34
C PRO A 135 14.25 11.55 -0.39
N GLY A 136 14.51 11.75 0.91
CA GLY A 136 13.49 11.91 1.96
C GLY A 136 13.01 10.62 2.64
N VAL A 137 13.44 9.42 2.21
CA VAL A 137 13.03 8.15 2.86
C VAL A 137 13.36 8.12 4.36
N ASN A 138 14.48 8.74 4.75
CA ASN A 138 14.88 8.84 6.16
C ASN A 138 13.98 9.76 6.98
N ASP A 139 13.39 10.79 6.35
CA ASP A 139 12.43 11.66 7.01
C ASP A 139 11.13 10.90 7.28
N ILE A 140 10.68 10.08 6.33
CA ILE A 140 9.52 9.18 6.53
C ILE A 140 9.81 8.19 7.66
N ARG A 141 10.99 7.55 7.66
CA ARG A 141 11.41 6.62 8.73
C ARG A 141 11.44 7.33 10.09
N ALA A 142 11.98 8.53 10.18
CA ALA A 142 12.01 9.30 11.43
C ALA A 142 10.60 9.72 11.89
N ALA A 143 9.71 10.12 10.97
CA ALA A 143 8.33 10.43 11.30
C ALA A 143 7.54 9.19 11.74
N ALA A 144 7.78 8.04 11.08
CA ALA A 144 7.23 6.75 11.44
C ALA A 144 7.67 6.29 12.84
N GLU A 145 8.78 6.81 13.36
CA GLU A 145 9.20 6.56 14.73
C GLU A 145 8.40 7.37 15.77
N GLN A 146 7.92 8.56 15.40
CA GLN A 146 7.15 9.46 16.27
C GLN A 146 5.69 8.99 16.42
N SER A 147 5.02 8.72 15.29
CA SER A 147 3.69 8.11 15.28
C SER A 147 3.37 7.53 13.90
N LEU A 148 2.44 6.57 13.85
CA LEU A 148 1.95 6.00 12.59
C LEU A 148 1.39 7.09 11.66
N ASP A 149 0.56 7.99 12.20
CA ASP A 149 -0.07 9.05 11.43
C ASP A 149 0.94 10.07 10.91
N ALA A 150 1.97 10.41 11.69
CA ALA A 150 3.05 11.29 11.22
C ALA A 150 3.85 10.66 10.06
N GLY A 151 4.17 9.37 10.15
CA GLY A 151 4.83 8.64 9.07
C GLY A 151 4.00 8.62 7.78
N VAL A 152 2.71 8.28 7.89
CA VAL A 152 1.79 8.26 6.73
C VAL A 152 1.64 9.64 6.11
N LEU A 153 1.49 10.71 6.93
CA LEU A 153 1.41 12.08 6.43
C LEU A 153 2.68 12.47 5.66
N CYS A 154 3.85 12.12 6.20
CA CYS A 154 5.13 12.35 5.52
C CYS A 154 5.20 11.62 4.17
N GLY A 155 4.72 10.36 4.11
CA GLY A 155 4.60 9.60 2.88
C GLY A 155 3.72 10.29 1.83
N PHE A 156 2.53 10.76 2.21
CA PHE A 156 1.67 11.54 1.31
C PHE A 156 2.35 12.82 0.82
N ASP A 157 2.95 13.60 1.72
CA ASP A 157 3.62 14.85 1.39
C ASP A 157 4.75 14.63 0.39
N MET A 158 5.50 13.54 0.55
CA MET A 158 6.58 13.19 -0.37
C MET A 158 6.08 12.77 -1.74
N THR A 159 5.05 11.94 -1.79
CA THR A 159 4.44 11.52 -3.07
C THR A 159 3.89 12.71 -3.84
N ILE A 160 3.19 13.63 -3.17
CA ILE A 160 2.65 14.83 -3.80
C ILE A 160 3.77 15.73 -4.32
N ARG A 161 4.82 15.98 -3.52
CA ARG A 161 5.97 16.77 -3.96
C ARG A 161 6.65 16.15 -5.17
N HIS A 162 6.89 14.84 -5.13
CA HIS A 162 7.49 14.13 -6.25
C HIS A 162 6.67 14.26 -7.54
N LEU A 163 5.34 14.12 -7.47
CA LEU A 163 4.47 14.28 -8.63
C LEU A 163 4.47 15.71 -9.17
N ILE A 164 4.49 16.72 -8.30
CA ILE A 164 4.63 18.13 -8.70
C ILE A 164 5.98 18.36 -9.40
N ASP A 165 7.07 17.89 -8.81
CA ASP A 165 8.43 18.06 -9.34
C ASP A 165 8.61 17.34 -10.70
N SER A 166 7.93 16.21 -10.89
CA SER A 166 7.91 15.45 -12.14
C SER A 166 6.89 15.97 -13.16
N ASN A 167 6.07 16.97 -12.80
CA ASN A 167 4.98 17.50 -13.61
C ASN A 167 3.92 16.43 -14.00
N ASP A 168 3.74 15.45 -13.12
CA ASP A 168 2.79 14.35 -13.25
C ASP A 168 1.43 14.69 -12.62
N THR A 169 0.39 13.95 -13.02
CA THR A 169 -0.94 14.10 -12.44
C THR A 169 -0.98 13.52 -11.02
N ILE A 170 -1.74 14.17 -10.14
CA ILE A 170 -1.99 13.68 -8.79
C ILE A 170 -3.40 13.10 -8.74
N TYR A 171 -3.49 11.80 -8.49
CA TYR A 171 -4.79 11.16 -8.35
C TYR A 171 -5.58 11.79 -7.18
N PRO A 172 -6.83 12.25 -7.39
CA PRO A 172 -7.55 13.05 -6.40
C PRO A 172 -7.68 12.40 -5.03
N LEU A 173 -7.85 11.06 -4.98
CA LEU A 173 -7.97 10.33 -3.71
C LEU A 173 -6.73 10.49 -2.83
N THR A 174 -5.54 10.65 -3.40
CA THR A 174 -4.31 10.88 -2.64
C THR A 174 -4.38 12.19 -1.86
N ILE A 175 -4.87 13.27 -2.48
CA ILE A 175 -5.07 14.57 -1.81
C ILE A 175 -6.16 14.48 -0.75
N ILE A 176 -7.28 13.82 -1.08
CA ILE A 176 -8.42 13.68 -0.17
C ILE A 176 -8.01 12.88 1.08
N SER A 177 -7.31 11.76 0.90
CA SER A 177 -6.84 10.88 1.99
C SER A 177 -5.85 11.60 2.90
N ARG A 178 -4.93 12.37 2.32
CA ARG A 178 -4.03 13.23 3.09
C ARG A 178 -4.78 14.25 3.92
N ASN A 179 -5.75 14.95 3.33
CA ASN A 179 -6.52 15.98 4.04
C ASN A 179 -7.34 15.37 5.18
N ASP A 180 -7.95 14.20 4.97
CA ASP A 180 -8.65 13.46 6.01
C ASP A 180 -7.74 13.12 7.19
N LEU A 181 -6.52 12.62 6.91
CA LEU A 181 -5.54 12.32 7.94
C LEU A 181 -5.17 13.56 8.78
N ILE A 182 -4.95 14.71 8.14
CA ILE A 182 -4.67 15.98 8.84
C ILE A 182 -5.83 16.37 9.75
N GLN A 183 -7.08 16.24 9.30
CA GLN A 183 -8.24 16.57 10.11
C GLN A 183 -8.40 15.60 11.29
N HIS A 184 -8.13 14.32 11.08
CA HIS A 184 -8.10 13.31 12.15
C HIS A 184 -7.05 13.67 13.22
N MET A 185 -5.82 13.99 12.81
CA MET A 185 -4.74 14.35 13.73
C MET A 185 -5.05 15.60 14.56
N LYS A 186 -5.71 16.61 13.98
CA LYS A 186 -6.13 17.82 14.70
C LYS A 186 -7.21 17.55 15.75
N LYS A 187 -8.11 16.59 15.51
CA LYS A 187 -9.16 16.21 16.46
C LYS A 187 -8.63 15.35 17.61
N GLY A 188 -7.62 14.52 17.36
CA GLY A 188 -7.01 13.65 18.38
C GLY A 188 -6.00 14.36 19.30
N GLY A 189 -5.61 15.59 18.97
CA GLY A 189 -4.73 16.43 19.80
C GLY A 189 -5.45 17.52 20.60
N ALA A 190 -6.80 17.52 20.62
CA ALA A 190 -7.65 18.47 21.34
C ALA A 190 -8.27 17.83 22.59
#